data_AF-A0A2E6WA40-F1
#
_entry.id   AF-A0A2E6WA40-F1
#
_cell.length_a   1.000
_cell.length_b   1.000
_cell.length_c   1.000
_cell.angle_alpha   90.00
_cell.angle_beta   90.00
_cell.angle_gamma   90.00
#
_symmetry.space_group_name_H-M   'P 1'
#
loop_
_entity.id
_entity.type
_entity.pdbx_description
1 polymer ?
#
loop_
_entity_poly.entity_id
_entity_poly.type
_entity_poly.pdbx_seq_one_letter_code
_entity_poly.pdbx_strand_id
1 'polypeptide(L)'
;MTDLHNIYEQLKAEGEVLAGNLMDIRHRVAILTHIYIDSGMNHAFSQIAAHGALWGLGYFESGGSLGRLVAYRYFYSAREKAFRLGILREFAEAFRRVNRQVCIDTYANYQFTKLHGETVGAHEILPPELLDALNRVHHARRNRVQLTATEKKDVFEQSFRCEQEYTVAPGVKKAVSEFECKIMKWLCLHPIVRFSYFPKFQFFMFRDFSNTEERIDKGLRAYDLAQHTGWDKVLDSMQYYGQMPNEFFRDPVLHFDRLKKEIIRKGQVASQLKE
;
A
#
# COMPACT_ATOMS: atom_id res chain seq x y z
N MET A 1 0.26 -29.38 -18.21
CA MET A 1 -0.24 -28.01 -18.35
C MET A 1 0.08 -27.31 -17.04
N THR A 2 0.78 -26.18 -17.05
CA THR A 2 1.13 -25.46 -15.82
C THR A 2 -0.13 -24.91 -15.18
N ASP A 3 -0.36 -25.21 -13.91
CA ASP A 3 -1.53 -24.71 -13.19
C ASP A 3 -1.26 -23.28 -12.69
N LEU A 4 -1.57 -22.30 -13.54
CA LEU A 4 -1.36 -20.88 -13.27
C LEU A 4 -2.16 -20.39 -12.06
N HIS A 5 -3.33 -20.97 -11.80
CA HIS A 5 -4.17 -20.61 -10.67
C HIS A 5 -3.51 -21.02 -9.35
N ASN A 6 -3.05 -22.28 -9.26
CA ASN A 6 -2.32 -22.75 -8.08
C ASN A 6 -1.02 -21.97 -7.83
N ILE A 7 -0.29 -21.57 -8.88
CA ILE A 7 0.90 -20.72 -8.74
C ILE A 7 0.53 -19.34 -8.18
N TYR A 8 -0.52 -18.72 -8.71
CA TYR A 8 -0.96 -17.42 -8.25
C TYR A 8 -1.41 -17.45 -6.77
N GLU A 9 -2.14 -18.49 -6.37
CA GLU A 9 -2.55 -18.68 -4.97
C GLU A 9 -1.35 -18.92 -4.04
N GLN A 10 -0.31 -19.63 -4.50
CA GLN A 10 0.94 -19.76 -3.74
C GLN A 10 1.66 -18.41 -3.57
N LEU A 11 1.69 -17.58 -4.61
CA LEU A 11 2.27 -16.23 -4.54
C LEU A 11 1.45 -15.30 -3.65
N LYS A 12 0.13 -15.44 -3.63
CA LYS A 12 -0.74 -14.77 -2.66
C LYS A 12 -0.44 -15.20 -1.23
N ALA A 13 -0.30 -16.49 -0.98
CA ALA A 13 0.05 -17.03 0.33
C ALA A 13 1.44 -16.54 0.79
N GLU A 14 2.42 -16.50 -0.11
CA GLU A 14 3.74 -15.92 0.19
C GLU A 14 3.63 -14.42 0.52
N GLY A 15 2.89 -13.66 -0.30
CA GLY A 15 2.63 -12.25 -0.06
C GLY A 15 1.95 -12.01 1.29
N GLU A 16 1.03 -12.89 1.68
CA GLU A 16 0.33 -12.84 2.96
C GLU A 16 1.29 -12.99 4.15
N VAL A 17 2.17 -13.98 4.08
CA VAL A 17 3.20 -14.25 5.08
C VAL A 17 4.19 -13.09 5.17
N LEU A 18 4.63 -12.54 4.04
CA LEU A 18 5.54 -11.41 3.98
C LEU A 18 4.92 -10.12 4.54
N ALA A 19 3.66 -9.84 4.18
CA ALA A 19 2.96 -8.62 4.58
C ALA A 19 2.75 -8.51 6.11
N GLY A 20 2.93 -9.62 6.84
CA GLY A 20 2.86 -9.68 8.29
C GLY A 20 1.44 -9.48 8.82
N ASN A 21 1.34 -9.20 10.12
CA ASN A 21 0.08 -8.86 10.77
C ASN A 21 -0.30 -7.38 10.52
N LEU A 22 -1.40 -6.92 11.11
CA LEU A 22 -1.87 -5.54 10.91
C LEU A 22 -0.87 -4.48 11.38
N MET A 23 -0.10 -4.75 12.43
CA MET A 23 0.89 -3.82 12.98
C MET A 23 2.21 -3.79 12.18
N ASP A 24 2.45 -4.78 11.32
CA ASP A 24 3.69 -4.90 10.55
C ASP A 24 3.71 -4.00 9.30
N ILE A 25 3.30 -2.73 9.42
CA ILE A 25 3.31 -1.75 8.30
C ILE A 25 4.69 -1.66 7.66
N ARG A 26 5.76 -1.76 8.46
CA ARG A 26 7.14 -1.71 7.98
C ARG A 26 7.48 -2.85 7.00
N HIS A 27 6.89 -4.03 7.18
CA HIS A 27 7.08 -5.14 6.24
C HIS A 27 6.48 -4.79 4.89
N ARG A 28 5.25 -4.28 4.89
CA ARG A 28 4.54 -3.86 3.66
C ARG A 28 5.28 -2.76 2.93
N VAL A 29 5.81 -1.78 3.66
CA VAL A 29 6.63 -0.71 3.09
C VAL A 29 7.90 -1.28 2.45
N ALA A 30 8.59 -2.21 3.10
CA ALA A 30 9.77 -2.87 2.54
C ALA A 30 9.44 -3.67 1.26
N ILE A 31 8.34 -4.42 1.24
CA ILE A 31 7.87 -5.19 0.08
C ILE A 31 7.56 -4.25 -1.10
N LEU A 32 6.76 -3.21 -0.86
CA LEU A 32 6.32 -2.28 -1.89
C LEU A 32 7.50 -1.49 -2.48
N THR A 33 8.42 -1.00 -1.65
CA THR A 33 9.64 -0.35 -2.13
C THR A 33 10.57 -1.33 -2.84
N HIS A 34 10.65 -2.59 -2.40
CA HIS A 34 11.40 -3.61 -3.14
C HIS A 34 10.83 -3.84 -4.54
N ILE A 35 9.51 -3.97 -4.70
CA ILE A 35 8.86 -4.09 -6.02
C ILE A 35 9.22 -2.90 -6.90
N TYR A 36 9.13 -1.69 -6.35
CA TYR A 36 9.52 -0.48 -7.07
C TYR A 36 10.96 -0.56 -7.58
N ILE A 37 11.92 -0.92 -6.72
CA ILE A 37 13.34 -0.99 -7.10
C ILE A 37 13.62 -2.16 -8.05
N ASP A 38 13.07 -3.33 -7.78
CA ASP A 38 13.24 -4.54 -8.60
C ASP A 38 12.67 -4.35 -10.02
N SER A 39 11.60 -3.58 -10.16
CA SER A 39 11.04 -3.19 -11.45
C SER A 39 11.93 -2.23 -12.26
N GLY A 40 13.09 -1.86 -11.70
CA GLY A 40 13.90 -0.79 -12.22
C GLY A 40 13.16 0.54 -12.11
N MET A 41 12.49 0.82 -10.99
CA MET A 41 11.79 2.08 -10.73
C MET A 41 10.62 2.38 -11.70
N ASN A 42 10.12 1.36 -12.41
CA ASN A 42 9.02 1.50 -13.38
C ASN A 42 7.64 1.29 -12.74
N HIS A 43 7.54 0.49 -11.67
CA HIS A 43 6.27 0.21 -10.99
C HIS A 43 5.93 1.26 -9.91
N ALA A 44 5.66 2.49 -10.36
CA ALA A 44 5.41 3.66 -9.51
C ALA A 44 4.27 3.49 -8.48
N PHE A 45 3.27 2.67 -8.80
CA PHE A 45 2.13 2.41 -7.92
C PHE A 45 2.58 1.87 -6.56
N SER A 46 3.48 0.88 -6.56
CA SER A 46 3.99 0.29 -5.31
C SER A 46 4.66 1.33 -4.40
N GLN A 47 5.45 2.24 -4.97
CA GLN A 47 6.11 3.29 -4.19
C GLN A 47 5.10 4.27 -3.57
N ILE A 48 4.08 4.69 -4.32
CA ILE A 48 3.02 5.57 -3.79
C ILE A 48 2.17 4.83 -2.74
N ALA A 49 1.89 3.54 -2.93
CA ALA A 49 1.20 2.72 -1.94
C ALA A 49 2.00 2.62 -0.62
N ALA A 50 3.34 2.59 -0.68
CA ALA A 50 4.20 2.64 0.50
C ALA A 50 4.05 3.97 1.27
N HIS A 51 4.00 5.11 0.56
CA HIS A 51 3.66 6.41 1.16
C HIS A 51 2.25 6.42 1.79
N GLY A 52 1.28 5.78 1.12
CA GLY A 52 -0.08 5.60 1.64
C GLY A 52 -0.10 4.85 2.96
N ALA A 53 0.67 3.76 3.08
CA ALA A 53 0.80 2.97 4.30
C ALA A 53 1.37 3.80 5.46
N LEU A 54 2.48 4.52 5.22
CA LEU A 54 3.15 5.35 6.21
C LEU A 54 2.29 6.55 6.65
N TRP A 55 1.64 7.22 5.70
CA TRP A 55 0.71 8.31 5.98
C TRP A 55 -0.46 7.82 6.82
N GLY A 56 -1.07 6.70 6.44
CA GLY A 56 -2.23 6.14 7.15
C GLY A 56 -1.89 5.79 8.60
N LEU A 57 -0.71 5.20 8.84
CA LEU A 57 -0.22 4.96 10.20
C LEU A 57 -0.03 6.27 10.97
N GLY A 58 0.55 7.30 10.35
CA GLY A 58 0.73 8.61 11.01
C GLY A 58 -0.58 9.38 11.25
N TYR A 59 -1.62 9.10 10.47
CA TYR A 59 -2.88 9.84 10.51
C TYR A 59 -3.90 9.22 11.47
N PHE A 60 -4.17 7.92 11.35
CA PHE A 60 -5.26 7.25 12.05
C PHE A 60 -4.89 6.66 13.42
N GLU A 61 -3.60 6.58 13.76
CA GLU A 61 -3.20 6.13 15.10
C GLU A 61 -3.69 7.06 16.22
N SER A 62 -3.80 6.50 17.44
CA SER A 62 -4.23 7.29 18.62
C SER A 62 -3.28 8.46 18.92
N GLY A 63 -1.98 8.27 18.66
CA GLY A 63 -0.97 9.34 18.72
C GLY A 63 -0.83 10.14 17.42
N GLY A 64 -1.54 9.75 16.36
CA GLY A 64 -1.53 10.37 15.04
C GLY A 64 -2.32 11.67 14.96
N SER A 65 -2.39 12.26 13.78
CA SER A 65 -3.05 13.57 13.57
C SER A 65 -4.52 13.57 13.98
N LEU A 66 -5.29 12.55 13.58
CA LEU A 66 -6.71 12.46 13.94
C LEU A 66 -6.89 12.09 15.41
N GLY A 67 -6.04 11.21 15.95
CA GLY A 67 -6.06 10.85 17.37
C GLY A 67 -5.81 12.05 18.29
N ARG A 68 -4.85 12.91 17.96
CA ARG A 68 -4.61 14.16 18.70
C ARG A 68 -5.79 15.13 18.61
N LEU A 69 -6.43 15.25 17.46
CA LEU A 69 -7.63 16.07 17.29
C LEU A 69 -8.79 15.56 18.18
N VAL A 70 -9.02 14.24 18.19
CA VAL A 70 -10.02 13.61 19.05
C VAL A 70 -9.68 13.81 20.53
N ALA A 71 -8.43 13.58 20.92
CA ALA A 71 -7.98 13.77 22.30
C ALA A 71 -8.18 15.22 22.78
N TYR A 72 -7.89 16.20 21.93
CA TYR A 72 -8.14 17.61 22.19
C TYR A 72 -9.64 17.92 22.28
N ARG A 73 -10.46 17.45 21.34
CA ARG A 73 -11.89 17.76 21.29
C ARG A 73 -12.69 17.24 22.48
N TYR A 74 -12.23 16.15 23.09
CA TYR A 74 -12.90 15.47 24.21
C TYR A 74 -12.08 15.55 25.52
N PHE A 75 -11.24 16.59 25.67
CA PHE A 75 -10.35 16.73 26.84
C PHE A 75 -11.09 16.79 28.18
N TYR A 76 -12.34 17.26 28.19
CA TYR A 76 -13.18 17.45 29.37
C TYR A 76 -13.73 16.17 29.99
N SER A 77 -13.61 15.02 29.32
CA SER A 77 -14.07 13.73 29.86
C SER A 77 -13.11 12.61 29.47
N ALA A 78 -12.41 12.05 30.48
CA ALA A 78 -11.49 10.95 30.27
C ALA A 78 -12.20 9.71 29.67
N ARG A 79 -13.43 9.44 30.11
CA ARG A 79 -14.26 8.33 29.60
C ARG A 79 -14.65 8.54 28.14
N GLU A 80 -15.16 9.72 27.79
CA GLU A 80 -15.56 10.03 26.41
C GLU A 80 -14.35 10.02 25.47
N LYS A 81 -13.23 10.61 25.90
CA LYS A 81 -11.97 10.58 25.16
C LYS A 81 -11.53 9.14 24.87
N ALA A 82 -11.49 8.28 25.89
CA ALA A 82 -11.12 6.88 25.73
C ALA A 82 -12.06 6.14 24.77
N PHE A 83 -13.37 6.37 24.90
CA PHE A 83 -14.38 5.79 24.02
C PHE A 83 -14.17 6.18 22.54
N ARG A 84 -13.95 7.47 22.26
CA ARG A 84 -13.74 7.97 20.88
C ARG A 84 -12.41 7.50 20.28
N LEU A 85 -11.36 7.41 21.08
CA LEU A 85 -10.08 6.83 20.65
C LEU A 85 -10.19 5.33 20.39
N GLY A 86 -11.03 4.61 21.14
CA GLY A 86 -11.37 3.21 20.86
C GLY A 86 -12.01 3.03 19.48
N ILE A 87 -12.99 3.86 19.13
CA ILE A 87 -13.62 3.85 17.80
C ILE A 87 -12.61 4.19 16.70
N LEU A 88 -11.73 5.17 16.93
CA LEU A 88 -10.66 5.50 15.97
C LEU A 88 -9.73 4.31 15.73
N ARG A 89 -9.40 3.55 16.78
CA ARG A 89 -8.57 2.35 16.66
C ARG A 89 -9.21 1.29 15.77
N GLU A 90 -10.50 1.04 15.91
CA GLU A 90 -11.23 0.11 15.04
C GLU A 90 -11.13 0.56 13.57
N PHE A 91 -11.25 1.87 13.31
CA PHE A 91 -11.11 2.40 11.95
C PHE A 91 -9.69 2.22 11.42
N ALA A 92 -8.69 2.51 12.24
CA ALA A 92 -7.29 2.29 11.91
C ALA A 92 -6.99 0.81 11.61
N GLU A 93 -7.62 -0.14 12.33
CA GLU A 93 -7.53 -1.57 12.03
C GLU A 93 -8.16 -1.93 10.68
N ALA A 94 -9.32 -1.36 10.34
CA ALA A 94 -9.93 -1.55 9.03
C ALA A 94 -9.05 -1.00 7.90
N PHE A 95 -8.49 0.19 8.07
CA PHE A 95 -7.55 0.77 7.12
C PHE A 95 -6.31 -0.12 6.94
N ARG A 96 -5.75 -0.66 8.04
CA ARG A 96 -4.62 -1.60 8.00
C ARG A 96 -4.95 -2.89 7.27
N ARG A 97 -6.17 -3.43 7.43
CA ARG A 97 -6.63 -4.62 6.69
C ARG A 97 -6.63 -4.35 5.19
N VAL A 98 -7.19 -3.22 4.76
CA VAL A 98 -7.19 -2.83 3.34
C VAL A 98 -5.75 -2.64 2.84
N ASN A 99 -4.92 -1.87 3.54
CA ASN A 99 -3.53 -1.68 3.16
C ASN A 99 -2.73 -2.99 3.07
N ARG A 100 -3.00 -3.94 3.97
CA ARG A 100 -2.41 -5.28 3.93
C ARG A 100 -2.83 -6.02 2.67
N GLN A 101 -4.12 -6.03 2.35
CA GLN A 101 -4.63 -6.70 1.15
C GLN A 101 -4.02 -6.11 -0.12
N VAL A 102 -3.93 -4.76 -0.20
CA VAL A 102 -3.26 -4.07 -1.31
C VAL A 102 -1.82 -4.54 -1.49
N CYS A 103 -1.06 -4.65 -0.39
CA CYS A 103 0.31 -5.14 -0.45
C CYS A 103 0.40 -6.59 -0.95
N ILE A 104 -0.50 -7.46 -0.49
CA ILE A 104 -0.56 -8.88 -0.88
C ILE A 104 -0.86 -9.01 -2.37
N ASP A 105 -1.92 -8.35 -2.83
CA ASP A 105 -2.33 -8.40 -4.24
C ASP A 105 -1.23 -7.79 -5.14
N THR A 106 -0.64 -6.67 -4.75
CA THR A 106 0.47 -6.04 -5.51
C THR A 106 1.67 -6.98 -5.61
N TYR A 107 2.04 -7.66 -4.52
CA TYR A 107 3.13 -8.63 -4.52
C TYR A 107 2.82 -9.81 -5.44
N ALA A 108 1.65 -10.43 -5.28
CA ALA A 108 1.25 -11.59 -6.06
C ALA A 108 1.17 -11.25 -7.56
N ASN A 109 0.52 -10.15 -7.92
CA ASN A 109 0.40 -9.69 -9.31
C ASN A 109 1.78 -9.46 -9.94
N TYR A 110 2.66 -8.76 -9.23
CA TYR A 110 3.99 -8.45 -9.73
C TYR A 110 4.85 -9.69 -9.91
N GLN A 111 4.91 -10.59 -8.91
CA GLN A 111 5.69 -11.82 -9.02
C GLN A 111 5.12 -12.79 -10.07
N PHE A 112 3.79 -12.92 -10.13
CA PHE A 112 3.13 -13.79 -11.10
C PHE A 112 3.43 -13.33 -12.53
N THR A 113 3.23 -12.05 -12.83
CA THR A 113 3.51 -11.51 -14.17
C THR A 113 4.99 -11.55 -14.53
N LYS A 114 5.89 -11.40 -13.54
CA LYS A 114 7.34 -11.50 -13.76
C LYS A 114 7.75 -12.88 -14.28
N LEU A 115 7.08 -13.94 -13.80
CA LEU A 115 7.40 -15.33 -14.11
C LEU A 115 6.54 -15.90 -15.25
N HIS A 116 5.27 -15.53 -15.30
CA HIS A 116 4.23 -16.19 -16.11
C HIS A 116 3.36 -15.23 -16.91
N GLY A 117 3.63 -13.92 -16.89
CA GLY A 117 2.76 -12.92 -17.53
C GLY A 117 2.59 -13.07 -19.05
N GLU A 118 3.53 -13.75 -19.72
CA GLU A 118 3.48 -14.06 -21.16
C GLU A 118 3.02 -15.50 -21.45
N THR A 119 2.65 -16.28 -20.41
CA THR A 119 2.16 -17.65 -20.58
C THR A 119 0.71 -17.65 -21.05
N VAL A 120 0.37 -18.53 -21.99
CA VAL A 120 -1.03 -18.72 -22.43
C VAL A 120 -1.91 -19.03 -21.21
N GLY A 121 -3.02 -18.30 -21.07
CA GLY A 121 -3.94 -18.39 -19.92
C GLY A 121 -3.68 -17.37 -18.81
N ALA A 122 -2.61 -16.56 -18.86
CA ALA A 122 -2.35 -15.55 -17.82
C ALA A 122 -3.46 -14.49 -17.66
N HIS A 123 -4.18 -14.19 -18.74
CA HIS A 123 -5.33 -13.27 -18.76
C HIS A 123 -6.56 -13.81 -18.01
N GLU A 124 -6.60 -15.10 -17.68
CA GLU A 124 -7.64 -15.70 -16.84
C GLU A 124 -7.36 -15.44 -15.34
N ILE A 125 -6.12 -15.09 -14.99
CA ILE A 125 -5.70 -14.82 -13.61
C ILE A 125 -5.77 -13.32 -13.29
N LEU A 126 -5.34 -12.47 -14.22
CA LEU A 126 -5.31 -11.02 -14.06
C LEU A 126 -6.08 -10.31 -15.16
N PRO A 127 -6.72 -9.17 -14.86
CA PRO A 127 -7.35 -8.32 -15.87
C PRO A 127 -6.35 -7.98 -17.00
N PRO A 128 -6.79 -8.00 -18.27
CA PRO A 128 -5.91 -7.78 -19.42
C PRO A 128 -5.10 -6.49 -19.35
N GLU A 129 -5.70 -5.40 -18.86
CA GLU A 129 -5.07 -4.08 -18.76
C GLU A 129 -3.94 -4.07 -17.73
N LEU A 130 -4.15 -4.75 -16.59
CA LEU A 130 -3.12 -4.90 -15.56
C LEU A 130 -2.00 -5.82 -16.07
N LEU A 131 -2.35 -6.93 -16.71
CA LEU A 131 -1.41 -7.90 -17.25
C LEU A 131 -0.47 -7.24 -18.28
N ASP A 132 -1.03 -6.48 -19.23
CA ASP A 132 -0.25 -5.72 -20.21
C ASP A 132 0.68 -4.70 -19.53
N ALA A 133 0.15 -3.90 -18.60
CA ALA A 133 0.94 -2.89 -17.89
C ALA A 133 2.13 -3.50 -17.13
N LEU A 134 1.91 -4.61 -16.42
CA LEU A 134 2.98 -5.29 -15.69
C LEU A 134 3.97 -6.00 -16.62
N ASN A 135 3.52 -6.60 -17.72
CA ASN A 135 4.41 -7.15 -18.73
C ASN A 135 5.32 -6.07 -19.33
N ARG A 136 4.80 -4.87 -19.63
CA ARG A 136 5.62 -3.72 -20.07
C ARG A 136 6.68 -3.34 -19.04
N VAL A 137 6.34 -3.33 -17.75
CA VAL A 137 7.31 -3.11 -16.66
C VAL A 137 8.43 -4.16 -16.70
N HIS A 138 8.09 -5.45 -16.81
CA HIS A 138 9.07 -6.53 -16.84
C HIS A 138 9.95 -6.52 -18.09
N HIS A 139 9.37 -6.22 -19.26
CA HIS A 139 10.13 -6.02 -20.49
C HIS A 139 11.10 -4.84 -20.36
N ALA A 140 10.67 -3.71 -19.81
CA ALA A 140 11.53 -2.57 -19.58
C ALA A 140 12.69 -2.93 -18.64
N ARG A 141 12.40 -3.65 -17.55
CA ARG A 141 13.40 -4.12 -16.59
C ARG A 141 14.42 -5.07 -17.22
N ARG A 142 13.98 -6.07 -17.99
CA ARG A 142 14.86 -7.03 -18.69
C ARG A 142 15.80 -6.34 -19.68
N ASN A 143 15.29 -5.31 -20.37
CA ASN A 143 16.07 -4.52 -21.32
C ASN A 143 16.86 -3.37 -20.67
N ARG A 144 16.81 -3.23 -19.33
CA ARG A 144 17.47 -2.15 -18.57
C ARG A 144 17.07 -0.75 -19.02
N VAL A 145 15.82 -0.57 -19.43
CA VAL A 145 15.26 0.73 -19.83
C VAL A 145 14.28 1.26 -18.79
N GLN A 146 14.22 2.59 -18.68
CA GLN A 146 13.17 3.28 -17.96
C GLN A 146 11.99 3.50 -18.90
N LEU A 147 10.78 3.24 -18.43
CA LEU A 147 9.57 3.70 -19.10
C LEU A 147 9.56 5.23 -19.14
N THR A 148 9.02 5.77 -20.23
CA THR A 148 8.74 7.21 -20.35
C THR A 148 7.74 7.66 -19.28
N ALA A 149 7.64 8.98 -19.07
CA ALA A 149 6.67 9.52 -18.11
C ALA A 149 5.23 9.11 -18.44
N THR A 150 4.86 9.09 -19.73
CA THR A 150 3.54 8.69 -20.19
C THR A 150 3.29 7.20 -19.94
N GLU A 151 4.22 6.33 -20.30
CA GLU A 151 4.10 4.89 -20.07
C GLU A 151 4.05 4.55 -18.57
N LYS A 152 4.89 5.20 -17.76
CA LYS A 152 4.91 5.01 -16.31
C LYS A 152 3.61 5.48 -15.66
N LYS A 153 2.97 6.53 -16.20
CA LYS A 153 1.67 7.01 -15.73
C LYS A 153 0.56 6.03 -16.07
N ASP A 154 0.55 5.50 -17.29
CA ASP A 154 -0.40 4.48 -17.71
C ASP A 154 -0.26 3.20 -16.87
N VAL A 155 0.96 2.71 -16.65
CA VAL A 155 1.21 1.58 -15.72
C VAL A 155 0.68 1.86 -14.31
N PHE A 156 0.94 3.06 -13.79
CA PHE A 156 0.40 3.48 -12.50
C PHE A 156 -1.12 3.45 -12.49
N GLU A 157 -1.77 4.01 -13.51
CA GLU A 157 -3.22 4.10 -13.62
C GLU A 157 -3.87 2.71 -13.68
N GLN A 158 -3.36 1.79 -14.51
CA GLN A 158 -3.92 0.44 -14.60
C GLN A 158 -3.79 -0.33 -13.28
N SER A 159 -2.62 -0.21 -12.63
CA SER A 159 -2.38 -0.81 -11.31
C SER A 159 -3.31 -0.21 -10.24
N PHE A 160 -3.50 1.10 -10.27
CA PHE A 160 -4.32 1.82 -9.31
C PHE A 160 -5.82 1.53 -9.50
N ARG A 161 -6.32 1.53 -10.74
CA ARG A 161 -7.73 1.20 -11.04
C ARG A 161 -8.08 -0.22 -10.64
N CYS A 162 -7.23 -1.19 -10.99
CA CYS A 162 -7.41 -2.58 -10.58
C CYS A 162 -7.48 -2.70 -9.05
N GLU A 163 -6.59 -2.01 -8.34
CA GLU A 163 -6.60 -2.02 -6.87
C GLU A 163 -7.86 -1.37 -6.27
N GLN A 164 -8.34 -0.27 -6.87
CA GLN A 164 -9.57 0.38 -6.44
C GLN A 164 -10.79 -0.52 -6.61
N GLU A 165 -10.88 -1.22 -7.74
CA GLU A 165 -12.00 -2.09 -8.08
C GLU A 165 -12.08 -3.33 -7.17
N TYR A 166 -10.98 -4.08 -7.06
CA TYR A 166 -11.01 -5.39 -6.41
C TYR A 166 -10.71 -5.36 -4.91
N THR A 167 -9.98 -4.34 -4.43
CA THR A 167 -9.45 -4.36 -3.05
C THR A 167 -9.92 -3.17 -2.21
N VAL A 168 -9.66 -1.93 -2.64
CA VAL A 168 -9.92 -0.75 -1.80
C VAL A 168 -11.39 -0.39 -1.71
N ALA A 169 -12.11 -0.24 -2.84
CA ALA A 169 -13.52 0.17 -2.78
C ALA A 169 -14.37 -0.83 -1.98
N PRO A 170 -14.25 -2.16 -2.18
CA PRO A 170 -14.97 -3.14 -1.37
C PRO A 170 -14.57 -3.08 0.11
N GLY A 171 -13.26 -2.98 0.39
CA GLY A 171 -12.75 -2.93 1.76
C GLY A 171 -13.20 -1.69 2.54
N VAL A 172 -13.16 -0.52 1.91
CA VAL A 172 -13.64 0.74 2.48
C VAL A 172 -15.16 0.68 2.68
N LYS A 173 -15.93 0.19 1.70
CA LYS A 173 -17.39 0.05 1.83
C LYS A 173 -17.75 -0.84 3.02
N LYS A 174 -17.08 -1.98 3.17
CA LYS A 174 -17.27 -2.89 4.31
C LYS A 174 -16.97 -2.20 5.64
N ALA A 175 -15.79 -1.58 5.76
CA ALA A 175 -15.41 -0.84 6.95
C ALA A 175 -16.47 0.22 7.31
N VAL A 176 -16.88 1.02 6.34
CA VAL A 176 -17.87 2.10 6.50
C VAL A 176 -19.24 1.59 6.94
N SER A 177 -19.66 0.40 6.49
CA SER A 177 -20.93 -0.21 6.92
C SER A 177 -20.91 -0.70 8.36
N GLU A 178 -19.75 -1.08 8.89
CA GLU A 178 -19.56 -1.58 10.26
C GLU A 178 -19.47 -0.42 11.28
N PHE A 179 -19.22 0.82 10.85
CA PHE A 179 -19.14 1.99 11.73
C PHE A 179 -20.48 2.66 12.01
N GLU A 180 -20.98 2.49 13.25
CA GLU A 180 -22.21 3.13 13.71
C GLU A 180 -22.03 4.59 14.17
N CYS A 181 -20.83 4.94 14.63
CA CYS A 181 -20.58 6.28 15.17
C CYS A 181 -20.50 7.35 14.07
N LYS A 182 -21.60 8.08 13.83
CA LYS A 182 -21.72 9.10 12.78
C LYS A 182 -20.59 10.14 12.75
N ILE A 183 -20.22 10.69 13.91
CA ILE A 183 -19.17 11.73 14.00
C ILE A 183 -17.80 11.16 13.64
N MET A 184 -17.46 9.98 14.19
CA MET A 184 -16.17 9.35 13.91
C MET A 184 -16.09 8.87 12.46
N LYS A 185 -17.17 8.30 11.94
CA LYS A 185 -17.30 7.94 10.53
C LYS A 185 -17.08 9.15 9.62
N TRP A 186 -17.71 10.28 9.93
CA TRP A 186 -17.49 11.52 9.18
C TRP A 186 -16.02 11.95 9.22
N LEU A 187 -15.41 12.04 10.41
CA LEU A 187 -13.99 12.42 10.54
C LEU A 187 -13.04 11.50 9.76
N CYS A 188 -13.30 10.19 9.78
CA CYS A 188 -12.47 9.20 9.09
C CYS A 188 -12.66 9.22 7.57
N LEU A 189 -13.83 9.64 7.08
CA LEU A 189 -14.14 9.76 5.64
C LEU A 189 -13.72 11.09 5.02
N HIS A 190 -13.28 12.06 5.82
CA HIS A 190 -12.80 13.35 5.32
C HIS A 190 -11.31 13.57 5.64
N PRO A 191 -10.41 12.62 5.30
CA PRO A 191 -9.01 12.76 5.63
C PRO A 191 -8.35 13.89 4.83
N ILE A 192 -7.38 14.52 5.47
CA ILE A 192 -6.41 15.39 4.81
C ILE A 192 -5.17 14.55 4.50
N VAL A 193 -5.01 14.20 3.23
CA VAL A 193 -3.87 13.43 2.74
C VAL A 193 -2.74 14.38 2.38
N ARG A 194 -1.58 14.16 2.98
CA ARG A 194 -0.34 14.82 2.61
C ARG A 194 0.79 13.80 2.66
N PHE A 195 1.26 13.37 1.49
CA PHE A 195 2.48 12.58 1.44
C PHE A 195 3.70 13.46 1.66
N SER A 196 4.78 12.87 2.19
CA SER A 196 5.98 13.61 2.56
C SER A 196 6.66 14.28 1.37
N TYR A 197 6.53 13.71 0.16
CA TYR A 197 7.03 14.30 -1.08
C TYR A 197 6.15 15.45 -1.62
N PHE A 198 4.97 15.71 -1.05
CA PHE A 198 4.14 16.82 -1.52
C PHE A 198 4.86 18.16 -1.24
N PRO A 199 4.83 19.10 -2.19
CA PRO A 199 5.31 20.46 -1.99
C PRO A 199 4.73 21.10 -0.72
N LYS A 200 5.43 22.12 -0.21
CA LYS A 200 5.00 22.85 0.98
C LYS A 200 3.60 23.42 0.74
N PHE A 201 2.71 23.26 1.71
CA PHE A 201 1.29 23.66 1.67
C PHE A 201 0.39 22.90 0.68
N GLN A 202 0.90 21.89 -0.01
CA GLN A 202 0.06 21.03 -0.84
C GLN A 202 -0.46 19.82 -0.06
N PHE A 203 -1.76 19.60 -0.13
CA PHE A 203 -2.49 18.49 0.48
C PHE A 203 -3.79 18.23 -0.28
N PHE A 204 -4.34 17.03 -0.13
CA PHE A 204 -5.65 16.68 -0.67
C PHE A 204 -6.65 16.49 0.46
N MET A 205 -7.72 17.27 0.44
CA MET A 205 -8.84 17.13 1.36
C MET A 205 -9.92 16.27 0.69
N PHE A 206 -10.25 15.13 1.28
CA PHE A 206 -11.34 14.27 0.80
C PHE A 206 -12.70 14.79 1.25
N ARG A 207 -13.63 14.86 0.29
CA ARG A 207 -15.05 15.10 0.56
C ARG A 207 -15.72 13.82 1.03
N ASP A 208 -15.36 12.69 0.43
CA ASP A 208 -15.78 11.37 0.88
C ASP A 208 -14.75 10.34 0.43
N PHE A 209 -13.94 9.85 1.37
CA PHE A 209 -12.94 8.83 1.10
C PHE A 209 -13.56 7.52 0.59
N SER A 210 -14.87 7.29 0.75
CA SER A 210 -15.56 6.13 0.17
C SER A 210 -15.93 6.31 -1.31
N ASN A 211 -15.84 7.52 -1.85
CA ASN A 211 -16.04 7.80 -3.28
C ASN A 211 -14.84 7.33 -4.12
N THR A 212 -15.08 6.36 -5.00
CA THR A 212 -14.03 5.77 -5.85
C THR A 212 -13.46 6.76 -6.86
N GLU A 213 -14.30 7.56 -7.53
CA GLU A 213 -13.84 8.56 -8.51
C GLU A 213 -12.95 9.63 -7.86
N GLU A 214 -13.30 10.08 -6.65
CA GLU A 214 -12.48 11.04 -5.90
C GLU A 214 -11.12 10.44 -5.52
N ARG A 215 -11.08 9.14 -5.16
CA ARG A 215 -9.81 8.43 -4.90
C ARG A 215 -8.99 8.30 -6.17
N ILE A 216 -9.61 8.00 -7.31
CA ILE A 216 -8.95 7.89 -8.63
C ILE A 216 -8.32 9.24 -9.02
N ASP A 217 -9.10 10.33 -9.03
CA ASP A 217 -8.62 11.68 -9.34
C ASP A 217 -7.41 12.06 -8.49
N LYS A 218 -7.53 11.91 -7.16
CA LYS A 218 -6.45 12.30 -6.24
C LYS A 218 -5.26 11.39 -6.29
N GLY A 219 -5.43 10.10 -6.58
CA GLY A 219 -4.33 9.18 -6.78
C GLY A 219 -3.52 9.53 -8.02
N LEU A 220 -4.18 9.85 -9.14
CA LEU A 220 -3.50 10.33 -10.36
C LEU A 220 -2.79 11.66 -10.13
N ARG A 221 -3.39 12.58 -9.37
CA ARG A 221 -2.73 13.84 -8.97
C ARG A 221 -1.55 13.59 -8.02
N ALA A 222 -1.64 12.60 -7.13
CA ALA A 222 -0.53 12.21 -6.27
C ALA A 222 0.65 11.65 -7.09
N TYR A 223 0.35 10.92 -8.17
CA TYR A 223 1.34 10.48 -9.15
C TYR A 223 1.98 11.66 -9.86
N ASP A 224 1.19 12.62 -10.37
CA ASP A 224 1.73 13.79 -11.06
C ASP A 224 2.68 14.60 -10.16
N LEU A 225 2.35 14.71 -8.86
CA LEU A 225 3.25 15.32 -7.87
C LEU A 225 4.52 14.50 -7.62
N ALA A 226 4.43 13.18 -7.58
CA ALA A 226 5.59 12.30 -7.41
C ALA A 226 6.54 12.43 -8.62
N GLN A 227 5.97 12.37 -9.83
CA GLN A 227 6.69 12.54 -11.09
C GLN A 227 7.37 13.92 -11.18
N HIS A 228 6.67 14.99 -10.79
CA HIS A 228 7.24 16.34 -10.76
C HIS A 228 8.36 16.50 -9.72
N THR A 229 8.20 15.87 -8.54
CA THR A 229 9.19 15.92 -7.46
C THR A 229 10.47 15.17 -7.83
N GLY A 230 10.35 14.10 -8.61
CA GLY A 230 11.43 13.17 -8.94
C GLY A 230 11.46 11.99 -7.98
N TRP A 231 11.61 10.80 -8.55
CA TRP A 231 11.40 9.55 -7.81
C TRP A 231 12.42 9.27 -6.71
N ASP A 232 13.67 9.69 -6.87
CA ASP A 232 14.69 9.56 -5.80
C ASP A 232 14.26 10.33 -4.56
N LYS A 233 13.77 11.56 -4.75
CA LYS A 233 13.23 12.38 -3.66
C LYS A 233 11.94 11.81 -3.08
N VAL A 234 11.11 11.17 -3.90
CA VAL A 234 9.91 10.47 -3.41
C VAL A 234 10.34 9.38 -2.43
N LEU A 235 11.28 8.51 -2.82
CA LEU A 235 11.82 7.46 -1.96
C LEU A 235 12.45 8.04 -0.68
N ASP A 236 13.35 9.02 -0.80
CA ASP A 236 14.04 9.63 0.35
C ASP A 236 13.08 10.31 1.31
N SER A 237 12.02 10.94 0.79
CA SER A 237 11.04 11.65 1.62
C SER A 237 10.28 10.73 2.58
N MET A 238 10.31 9.41 2.40
CA MET A 238 9.73 8.48 3.36
C MET A 238 10.39 8.57 4.75
N GLN A 239 11.62 9.07 4.85
CA GLN A 239 12.29 9.34 6.13
C GLN A 239 11.47 10.29 7.01
N TYR A 240 10.77 11.26 6.42
CA TYR A 240 9.99 12.26 7.15
C TYR A 240 8.74 11.70 7.86
N TYR A 241 8.32 10.45 7.57
CA TYR A 241 7.29 9.81 8.37
C TYR A 241 7.82 9.32 9.73
N GLY A 242 9.14 9.15 9.89
CA GLY A 242 9.78 8.73 11.14
C GLY A 242 9.47 7.29 11.58
N GLN A 243 8.95 6.46 10.66
CA GLN A 243 8.46 5.11 10.98
C GLN A 243 9.42 4.01 10.53
N MET A 244 10.20 4.22 9.47
CA MET A 244 11.14 3.23 8.92
C MET A 244 12.53 3.39 9.55
N PRO A 245 13.28 2.28 9.75
CA PRO A 245 14.62 2.33 10.31
C PRO A 245 15.63 2.89 9.30
N ASN A 246 16.74 3.47 9.78
CA ASN A 246 17.76 4.09 8.91
C ASN A 246 18.40 3.08 7.93
N GLU A 247 18.51 1.82 8.34
CA GLU A 247 19.07 0.75 7.51
C GLU A 247 18.24 0.51 6.24
N PHE A 248 16.92 0.73 6.29
CA PHE A 248 16.05 0.62 5.12
C PHE A 248 16.42 1.66 4.06
N PHE A 249 16.77 2.89 4.46
CA PHE A 249 17.13 3.96 3.53
C PHE A 249 18.53 3.83 2.95
N ARG A 250 19.44 3.15 3.67
CA ARG A 250 20.80 2.89 3.19
C ARG A 250 20.83 1.81 2.12
N ASP A 251 20.08 0.73 2.34
CA ASP A 251 19.99 -0.38 1.39
C ASP A 251 18.61 -1.06 1.50
N PRO A 252 17.60 -0.56 0.77
CA PRO A 252 16.24 -1.09 0.82
C PRO A 252 16.14 -2.53 0.29
N VAL A 253 17.02 -2.92 -0.64
CA VAL A 253 17.04 -4.28 -1.20
C VAL A 253 17.53 -5.26 -0.14
N LEU A 254 18.68 -4.98 0.48
CA LEU A 254 19.20 -5.82 1.55
C LEU A 254 18.27 -5.86 2.77
N HIS A 255 17.58 -4.75 3.07
CA HIS A 255 16.57 -4.72 4.12
C HIS A 255 15.43 -5.71 3.84
N PHE A 256 14.90 -5.71 2.62
CA PHE A 256 13.87 -6.67 2.22
C PHE A 256 14.39 -8.13 2.23
N ASP A 257 15.61 -8.39 1.76
CA ASP A 257 16.20 -9.73 1.79
C ASP A 257 16.33 -10.28 3.21
N ARG A 258 16.73 -9.43 4.17
CA ARG A 258 16.80 -9.80 5.59
C ARG A 258 15.42 -10.09 6.15
N LEU A 259 14.43 -9.24 5.83
CA LEU A 259 13.04 -9.45 6.23
C LEU A 259 12.53 -10.81 5.72
N LYS A 260 12.70 -11.09 4.43
CA LYS A 260 12.27 -12.36 3.82
C LYS A 260 12.93 -13.57 4.50
N LYS A 261 14.24 -13.52 4.73
CA LYS A 261 14.97 -14.58 5.46
C LYS A 261 14.48 -14.77 6.89
N GLU A 262 14.21 -13.68 7.60
CA GLU A 262 13.70 -13.74 8.98
C GLU A 262 12.33 -14.41 9.05
N ILE A 263 11.42 -14.05 8.14
CA ILE A 263 10.07 -14.60 8.09
C ILE A 263 10.11 -16.09 7.75
N ILE A 264 10.90 -16.50 6.75
CA ILE A 264 11.08 -17.92 6.40
C ILE A 264 11.62 -18.72 7.60
N ARG A 265 12.64 -18.20 8.29
CA ARG A 265 13.21 -18.84 9.48
C ARG A 265 12.17 -19.00 10.58
N LYS A 266 11.36 -17.97 10.86
CA LYS A 266 10.28 -18.04 11.86
C LYS A 266 9.23 -19.09 11.47
N GLY A 267 8.88 -19.18 10.18
CA GLY A 267 7.97 -20.20 9.67
C GLY A 267 8.49 -21.62 9.89
N GLN A 268 9.77 -21.87 9.58
CA GLN A 268 10.40 -23.18 9.78
C GLN A 268 10.43 -23.62 11.25
N VAL A 269 10.80 -22.71 12.15
CA VAL A 269 10.80 -22.97 13.61
C VAL A 269 9.38 -23.25 14.10
N ALA A 270 8.38 -22.52 13.63
CA ALA A 270 6.98 -22.74 14.02
C ALA A 270 6.42 -24.09 13.54
N SER A 271 6.89 -24.60 12.40
CA SER A 271 6.53 -25.95 11.93
C SER A 271 7.19 -27.04 12.77
N GLN A 272 8.46 -26.89 13.13
CA GLN A 272 9.20 -27.85 13.96
C GLN A 272 8.66 -27.96 15.41
N LEU A 273 8.05 -26.91 15.94
CA LEU A 273 7.42 -26.92 17.27
C LEU A 273 6.01 -27.52 17.27
N LYS A 274 5.43 -27.81 16.10
CA LYS A 274 4.12 -28.45 15.94
C LYS A 274 4.20 -29.96 15.67
N GLU A 275 5.41 -30.48 15.48
CA GLU A 275 5.74 -31.91 15.40
C GLU A 275 6.15 -32.43 16.78
#